data_AF-W0I9Y2-F1
#
_entry.id   AF-W0I9Y2-F1
#
_cell.length_a   1.000
_cell.length_b   1.000
_cell.length_c   1.000
_cell.angle_alpha   90.00
_cell.angle_beta   90.00
_cell.angle_gamma   90.00
#
_symmetry.space_group_name_H-M   'P 1'
#
loop_
_entity.id
_entity.type
_entity.pdbx_description
1 polymer ?
#
loop_
_entity_poly.entity_id
_entity_poly.type
_entity_poly.pdbx_seq_one_letter_code
_entity_poly.pdbx_strand_id
1 'polypeptide(L)'
;MRVSKALFLAAPFALMAFLAGSYLVRWLGVMIAGVILIVVLFGLEIQSDYVPRRKRNLISGKNELERLTSVVKRARKGKMAREIIAEEIRGIYALLSDEYTYFDLKSNPNEALRLLYSEGDFYENLKKALEIVEADLNEDRRGA
;
A
#
# COMPACT_ATOMS: atom_id res chain seq x y z
N MET A 1 16.24 -15.12 -15.54
CA MET A 1 16.76 -16.38 -14.96
C MET A 1 15.74 -17.22 -14.17
N ARG A 2 14.58 -16.69 -13.74
CA ARG A 2 13.59 -17.48 -12.97
C ARG A 2 12.55 -18.20 -13.85
N VAL A 3 12.11 -17.54 -14.92
CA VAL A 3 11.25 -18.15 -15.96
C VAL A 3 11.94 -19.35 -16.62
N SER A 4 13.26 -19.28 -16.83
CA SER A 4 14.05 -20.42 -17.36
C SER A 4 14.09 -21.61 -16.41
N LYS A 5 14.08 -21.39 -15.08
CA LYS A 5 14.02 -22.48 -14.08
C LYS A 5 12.63 -23.12 -14.05
N ALA A 6 11.57 -22.33 -14.20
CA ALA A 6 10.20 -22.82 -14.29
C ALA A 6 9.99 -23.67 -15.56
N LEU A 7 10.49 -23.20 -16.69
CA LEU A 7 10.50 -23.94 -17.96
C LEU A 7 11.27 -25.25 -17.84
N PHE A 8 12.44 -25.25 -17.20
CA PHE A 8 13.20 -26.48 -16.94
C PHE A 8 12.46 -27.48 -16.05
N LEU A 9 11.71 -27.00 -15.06
CA LEU A 9 10.94 -27.86 -14.15
C LEU A 9 9.69 -28.46 -14.81
N ALA A 10 9.03 -27.68 -15.68
CA ALA A 10 7.82 -28.10 -16.39
C ALA A 10 8.10 -28.93 -17.66
N ALA A 11 9.28 -28.77 -18.27
CA ALA A 11 9.69 -29.46 -19.51
C ALA A 11 9.56 -31.00 -19.48
N PRO A 12 10.00 -31.74 -18.43
CA PRO A 12 9.87 -33.20 -18.42
C PRO A 12 8.41 -33.66 -18.39
N PHE A 13 7.51 -32.91 -17.73
CA PHE A 13 6.08 -33.22 -17.68
C PHE A 13 5.38 -32.92 -19.01
N ALA A 14 5.77 -31.82 -19.67
CA ALA A 14 5.31 -31.50 -21.02
C ALA A 14 5.75 -32.56 -22.03
N LEU A 15 7.01 -33.02 -21.97
CA LEU A 15 7.51 -34.11 -22.79
C LEU A 15 6.76 -35.43 -22.54
N MET A 16 6.46 -35.74 -21.27
CA MET A 16 5.65 -36.91 -20.90
C MET A 16 4.23 -36.85 -21.48
N ALA A 17 3.62 -35.65 -21.51
CA ALA A 17 2.30 -35.46 -22.09
C ALA A 17 2.26 -35.67 -23.62
N PHE A 18 3.37 -35.42 -24.33
CA PHE A 18 3.46 -35.65 -25.78
C PHE A 18 3.86 -37.10 -26.15
N LEU A 19 4.66 -37.77 -25.32
CA LEU A 19 5.21 -39.10 -25.61
C LEU A 19 4.39 -40.26 -25.03
N ALA A 20 3.46 -39.98 -24.11
CA ALA A 20 2.61 -41.03 -23.53
C ALA A 20 1.57 -41.51 -24.54
N GLY A 21 1.68 -42.78 -24.96
CA GLY A 21 0.71 -43.43 -25.86
C GLY A 21 -0.68 -43.67 -25.24
N SER A 22 -0.83 -43.46 -23.93
CA SER A 22 -2.10 -43.57 -23.21
C SER A 22 -2.69 -42.19 -22.91
N TYR A 23 -3.93 -41.98 -23.36
CA TYR A 23 -4.70 -40.75 -23.17
C TYR A 23 -4.78 -40.31 -21.71
N LEU A 24 -5.01 -41.26 -20.79
CA LEU A 24 -5.08 -40.98 -19.35
C LEU A 24 -3.77 -40.40 -18.79
N VAL A 25 -2.63 -40.95 -19.21
CA VAL A 25 -1.31 -40.51 -18.76
C VAL A 25 -0.98 -39.12 -19.32
N ARG A 26 -1.39 -38.85 -20.57
CA ARG A 26 -1.27 -37.52 -21.18
C ARG A 26 -2.04 -36.46 -20.40
N TRP A 27 -3.29 -36.73 -20.05
CA TRP A 27 -4.10 -35.78 -19.28
C TRP A 27 -3.58 -35.55 -17.87
N LEU A 28 -3.06 -36.60 -17.22
CA LEU A 28 -2.42 -36.46 -15.92
C LEU A 28 -1.18 -35.56 -15.98
N GLY A 29 -0.37 -35.69 -17.02
CA GLY A 29 0.79 -34.82 -17.27
C GLY A 29 0.39 -33.36 -17.50
N VAL A 30 -0.68 -33.12 -18.29
CA VAL A 30 -1.20 -31.77 -18.56
C VAL A 30 -1.70 -31.11 -17.27
N MET A 31 -2.44 -31.83 -16.43
CA MET A 31 -2.94 -31.31 -15.15
C MET A 31 -1.80 -30.93 -14.20
N ILE A 32 -0.80 -31.80 -14.04
CA ILE A 32 0.36 -31.54 -13.17
C ILE A 32 1.15 -30.33 -13.69
N ALA A 33 1.41 -30.26 -14.99
CA ALA A 33 2.11 -29.12 -15.60
C ALA A 33 1.34 -27.81 -15.41
N GLY A 34 0.01 -27.84 -15.56
CA GLY A 34 -0.85 -26.68 -15.33
C GLY A 34 -0.81 -26.18 -13.88
N VAL A 35 -0.89 -27.09 -12.90
CA VAL A 35 -0.80 -26.73 -11.47
C VAL A 35 0.56 -26.10 -11.14
N ILE A 36 1.66 -26.70 -11.62
CA ILE A 36 3.00 -26.15 -11.42
C ILE A 36 3.10 -24.74 -12.01
N LEU A 37 2.55 -24.53 -13.21
CA LEU A 37 2.56 -23.23 -13.89
C LEU A 37 1.75 -22.19 -13.12
N ILE A 38 0.57 -22.54 -12.61
CA ILE A 38 -0.27 -21.67 -11.79
C ILE A 38 0.47 -21.27 -10.51
N VAL A 39 1.06 -22.23 -9.79
CA VAL A 39 1.81 -21.97 -8.55
C VAL A 39 3.02 -21.09 -8.82
N VAL A 40 3.73 -21.29 -9.93
CA VAL A 40 4.90 -20.48 -10.25
C VAL A 40 4.52 -19.07 -10.68
N LEU A 41 3.52 -18.92 -11.55
CA LEU A 41 3.08 -17.59 -12.01
C LEU A 41 2.42 -16.84 -10.85
N PHE A 42 1.33 -17.36 -10.29
CA PHE A 42 0.59 -16.67 -9.24
C PHE A 42 1.30 -16.67 -7.87
N GLY A 43 2.10 -17.69 -7.56
CA GLY A 43 2.85 -17.74 -6.30
C GLY A 43 4.08 -16.80 -6.28
N LEU A 44 4.61 -16.40 -7.43
CA LEU A 44 5.68 -15.38 -7.51
C LEU A 44 5.14 -13.98 -7.79
N GLU A 45 4.02 -13.84 -8.49
CA GLU A 45 3.49 -12.55 -8.95
C GLU A 45 2.66 -11.84 -7.87
N ILE A 46 2.06 -12.57 -6.92
CA ILE A 46 1.36 -11.96 -5.76
C ILE A 46 2.35 -11.29 -4.77
N GLN A 47 3.65 -11.60 -4.81
CA GLN A 47 4.66 -10.92 -3.99
C GLN A 47 5.25 -9.65 -4.64
N SER A 48 5.01 -9.40 -5.92
CA SER A 48 5.73 -8.33 -6.64
C SER A 48 4.99 -6.99 -6.69
N ASP A 49 3.65 -6.98 -6.61
CA ASP A 49 2.87 -5.72 -6.66
C ASP A 49 2.05 -5.45 -5.40
N TYR A 50 2.11 -6.33 -4.39
CA TYR A 50 1.86 -5.84 -3.04
C TYR A 50 3.14 -5.15 -2.59
N VAL A 51 3.30 -3.85 -2.90
CA VAL A 51 4.21 -2.98 -2.14
C VAL A 51 3.71 -3.08 -0.71
N PRO A 52 4.30 -3.90 0.18
CA PRO A 52 3.89 -3.86 1.56
C PRO A 52 4.42 -2.51 2.00
N ARG A 53 3.52 -1.54 2.21
CA ARG A 53 3.83 -0.27 2.88
C ARG A 53 4.88 -0.59 3.92
N ARG A 54 6.10 -0.14 3.65
CA ARG A 54 7.32 -0.37 4.42
C ARG A 54 6.89 -0.63 5.85
N LYS A 55 6.93 -1.87 6.33
CA LYS A 55 6.60 -2.21 7.73
C LYS A 55 7.40 -1.22 8.54
N ARG A 56 6.73 -0.16 9.00
CA ARG A 56 7.32 0.86 9.86
C ARG A 56 7.64 0.02 11.07
N ASN A 57 8.93 -0.29 11.23
CA ASN A 57 9.41 -1.00 12.40
C ASN A 57 8.66 -0.39 13.59
N LEU A 58 7.89 -1.22 14.28
CA LEU A 58 7.21 -0.89 15.52
C LEU A 58 8.31 -0.58 16.54
N ILE A 59 8.89 0.60 16.42
CA ILE A 59 9.81 1.15 17.40
C ILE A 59 8.90 1.49 18.58
N SER A 60 8.91 0.62 19.58
CA SER A 60 8.41 0.79 20.95
C SER A 60 7.69 2.12 21.19
N GLY A 61 6.37 2.09 21.43
CA GLY A 61 5.45 3.23 21.38
C GLY A 61 5.81 4.49 22.20
N LYS A 62 6.80 4.44 23.09
CA LYS A 62 7.39 5.64 23.71
C LYS A 62 8.15 6.52 22.70
N ASN A 63 8.88 5.92 21.77
CA ASN A 63 9.66 6.66 20.77
C ASN A 63 8.78 7.27 19.66
N GLU A 64 7.64 6.67 19.33
CA GLU A 64 6.76 7.18 18.27
C GLU A 64 6.15 8.55 18.67
N LEU A 65 5.72 8.69 19.94
CA LEU A 65 5.22 9.95 20.50
C LEU A 65 6.30 11.05 20.54
N GLU A 66 7.50 10.71 21.02
CA GLU A 66 8.63 11.64 21.01
C GLU A 66 9.01 12.06 19.59
N ARG A 67 8.97 11.10 18.65
CA ARG A 67 9.25 11.35 17.23
C ARG A 67 8.18 12.23 16.60
N LEU A 68 6.89 11.95 16.82
CA LEU A 68 5.78 12.78 16.37
C LEU A 68 5.91 14.21 16.92
N THR A 69 6.15 14.33 18.23
CA THR A 69 6.37 15.63 18.88
C THR A 69 7.56 16.37 18.27
N SER A 70 8.64 15.66 17.95
CA SER A 70 9.82 16.24 17.28
C SER A 70 9.51 16.71 15.85
N VAL A 71 8.68 15.98 15.10
CA VAL A 71 8.25 16.33 13.75
C VAL A 71 7.35 17.57 13.79
N VAL A 72 6.38 17.61 14.70
CA VAL A 72 5.50 18.77 14.91
C VAL A 72 6.31 20.00 15.33
N LYS A 73 7.29 19.83 16.23
CA LYS A 73 8.19 20.92 16.65
C LYS A 73 9.05 21.44 15.49
N ARG A 74 9.47 20.57 14.57
CA ARG A 74 10.21 20.95 13.35
C ARG A 74 9.29 21.57 12.29
N ALA A 75 8.03 21.16 12.20
CA ALA A 75 7.06 21.67 11.24
C ALA A 75 6.70 23.14 11.45
N ARG A 76 6.86 23.66 12.67
CA ARG A 76 6.78 25.11 12.94
C ARG A 76 7.79 25.93 12.15
N LYS A 77 9.01 25.41 11.94
CA LYS A 77 10.14 26.15 11.34
C LYS A 77 10.50 25.71 9.92
N GLY A 78 10.13 24.50 9.52
CA GLY A 78 10.55 23.91 8.25
C GLY A 78 9.39 23.48 7.37
N LYS A 79 9.37 23.96 6.12
CA LYS A 79 8.41 23.55 5.07
C LYS A 79 8.39 22.02 4.90
N MET A 80 9.55 21.37 4.98
CA MET A 80 9.66 19.91 4.82
C MET A 80 8.95 19.12 5.93
N ALA A 81 9.02 19.58 7.18
CA ALA A 81 8.34 18.90 8.27
C ALA A 81 6.82 19.16 8.25
N ARG A 82 6.38 20.31 7.74
CA ARG A 82 4.97 20.58 7.46
C ARG A 82 4.44 19.67 6.34
N GLU A 83 5.25 19.43 5.30
CA GLU A 83 4.92 18.50 4.22
C GLU A 83 4.79 17.06 4.71
N ILE A 84 5.64 16.62 5.64
CA ILE A 84 5.52 15.28 6.26
C ILE A 84 4.16 15.11 6.97
N ILE A 85 3.67 16.17 7.62
CA ILE A 85 2.37 16.11 8.30
C ILE A 85 1.23 16.12 7.29
N ALA A 86 1.33 16.95 6.25
CA ALA A 86 0.37 16.96 5.15
C ALA A 86 0.28 15.59 4.47
N GLU A 87 1.42 14.93 4.31
CA GLU A 87 1.53 13.60 3.72
C GLU A 87 0.76 12.54 4.52
N GLU A 88 0.89 12.55 5.85
CA GLU A 88 0.13 11.60 6.68
C GLU A 88 -1.37 11.91 6.67
N ILE A 89 -1.77 13.18 6.64
CA ILE A 89 -3.19 13.55 6.48
C ILE A 89 -3.72 13.05 5.14
N ARG A 90 -2.99 13.24 4.02
CA ARG A 90 -3.37 12.67 2.70
C ARG A 90 -3.49 11.16 2.77
N GLY A 91 -2.56 10.50 3.48
CA GLY A 91 -2.57 9.06 3.66
C GLY A 91 -3.82 8.54 4.37
N ILE A 92 -4.35 9.30 5.34
CA ILE A 92 -5.61 9.01 6.02
C ILE A 92 -6.79 9.11 5.06
N TYR A 93 -6.92 10.20 4.29
CA TYR A 93 -8.02 10.35 3.34
C TYR A 93 -8.00 9.32 2.20
N ALA A 94 -6.81 9.00 1.68
CA ALA A 94 -6.65 7.97 0.66
C ALA A 94 -6.95 6.55 1.17
N LEU A 95 -6.99 6.33 2.49
CA LEU A 95 -7.45 5.07 3.10
C LEU A 95 -8.96 5.07 3.35
N LEU A 96 -9.52 6.24 3.62
CA LEU A 96 -10.89 6.38 4.07
C LEU A 96 -11.88 6.33 2.90
N SER A 97 -11.49 6.86 1.75
CA SER A 97 -12.41 7.09 0.64
C SER A 97 -11.88 6.54 -0.68
N ASP A 98 -12.73 5.79 -1.39
CA ASP A 98 -12.54 5.43 -2.80
C ASP A 98 -12.66 6.64 -3.74
N GLU A 99 -13.19 7.78 -3.24
CA GLU A 99 -13.42 9.01 -4.00
C GLU A 99 -12.15 9.87 -4.11
N TYR A 100 -11.22 9.77 -3.15
CA TYR A 100 -10.01 10.59 -3.13
C TYR A 100 -8.76 9.77 -3.46
N THR A 101 -8.26 9.92 -4.69
CA THR A 101 -6.92 9.40 -5.02
C THR A 101 -5.86 10.29 -4.38
N TYR A 102 -4.76 9.72 -3.93
CA TYR A 102 -3.60 10.46 -3.39
C TYR A 102 -3.13 11.62 -4.30
N PHE A 103 -3.25 11.47 -5.62
CA PHE A 103 -2.95 12.50 -6.61
C PHE A 103 -3.95 13.66 -6.62
N ASP A 104 -5.23 13.40 -6.33
CA ASP A 104 -6.27 14.42 -6.30
C ASP A 104 -6.10 15.34 -5.09
N LEU A 105 -5.78 14.79 -3.92
CA LEU A 105 -5.49 15.57 -2.70
C LEU A 105 -4.24 16.45 -2.81
N LYS A 106 -3.32 16.12 -3.72
CA LYS A 106 -2.14 16.94 -4.02
C LYS A 106 -2.49 18.13 -4.91
N SER A 107 -3.41 17.93 -5.84
CA SER A 107 -3.83 18.92 -6.84
C SER A 107 -4.93 19.84 -6.29
N ASN A 108 -5.85 19.29 -5.51
CA ASN A 108 -6.97 19.97 -4.88
C ASN A 108 -7.01 19.58 -3.38
N PRO A 109 -6.29 20.32 -2.52
CA PRO A 109 -6.26 20.03 -1.09
C PRO A 109 -7.64 20.27 -0.49
N ASN A 110 -8.08 19.32 0.33
CA ASN A 110 -9.30 19.45 1.14
C ASN A 110 -9.16 20.52 2.23
N GLU A 111 -10.24 20.80 2.94
CA GLU A 111 -10.30 21.88 3.93
C GLU A 111 -9.23 21.71 5.03
N ALA A 112 -9.02 20.48 5.52
CA ALA A 112 -7.99 20.16 6.49
C ALA A 112 -6.57 20.49 6.00
N LEU A 113 -6.21 20.13 4.77
CA LEU A 113 -4.90 20.44 4.18
C LEU A 113 -4.74 21.94 3.91
N ARG A 114 -5.80 22.63 3.47
CA ARG A 114 -5.76 24.10 3.27
C ARG A 114 -5.52 24.83 4.58
N LEU A 115 -6.16 24.42 5.66
CA LEU A 115 -5.93 24.95 7.01
C LEU A 115 -4.49 24.73 7.46
N LEU A 116 -3.91 23.55 7.21
CA LEU A 116 -2.52 23.25 7.58
C LEU A 116 -1.51 24.18 6.89
N TYR A 117 -1.75 24.57 5.63
CA TYR A 117 -0.89 25.49 4.88
C TYR A 117 -1.20 26.97 5.12
N SER A 118 -2.32 27.29 5.77
CA SER A 118 -2.74 28.68 6.03
C SER A 118 -1.73 29.44 6.90
N GLU A 119 -1.63 30.74 6.67
CA GLU A 119 -0.79 31.64 7.47
C GLU A 119 -1.38 31.82 8.88
N GLY A 120 -0.54 31.79 9.92
CA GLY A 120 -0.97 31.87 11.33
C GLY A 120 -0.17 30.96 12.28
N ASP A 121 -0.71 30.73 13.48
CA ASP A 121 -0.13 29.77 14.41
C ASP A 121 -0.32 28.34 13.89
N PHE A 122 0.81 27.71 13.55
CA PHE A 122 0.85 26.36 13.03
C PHE A 122 0.15 25.35 13.95
N TYR A 123 0.27 25.49 15.28
CA TYR A 123 -0.31 24.53 16.21
C TYR A 123 -1.84 24.60 16.22
N GLU A 124 -2.40 25.80 16.19
CA GLU A 124 -3.84 26.01 16.08
C GLU A 124 -4.38 25.52 14.73
N ASN A 125 -3.65 25.80 13.64
CA ASN A 125 -4.04 25.34 12.31
C ASN A 125 -3.98 23.80 12.21
N LEU A 126 -2.96 23.17 12.81
CA LEU A 126 -2.85 21.70 12.88
C LEU A 126 -3.99 21.10 13.72
N LYS A 127 -4.32 21.71 14.86
CA LYS A 127 -5.42 21.26 15.72
C LYS A 127 -6.74 21.28 14.97
N LYS A 128 -7.08 22.39 14.32
CA LYS A 128 -8.30 22.53 13.50
C LYS A 128 -8.33 21.55 12.33
N ALA A 129 -7.20 21.36 11.65
CA ALA A 129 -7.10 20.38 10.57
C ALA A 129 -7.37 18.95 11.07
N LEU A 130 -6.87 18.59 12.25
CA LEU A 130 -7.13 17.28 12.88
C LEU A 130 -8.58 17.13 13.33
N GLU A 131 -9.21 18.19 13.86
CA GLU A 131 -10.64 18.16 14.23
C GLU A 131 -11.53 17.88 13.01
N ILE A 132 -11.22 18.45 11.85
CA ILE A 132 -11.94 18.17 10.59
C ILE A 132 -11.72 16.71 10.18
N VAL A 133 -10.47 16.24 10.18
CA VAL A 133 -10.15 14.84 9.85
C VAL A 133 -10.90 13.87 10.78
N GLU A 134 -10.99 14.17 12.07
CA GLU A 134 -11.72 13.34 13.03
C GLU A 134 -13.23 13.36 12.78
N ALA A 135 -13.81 14.52 12.43
CA ALA A 135 -15.21 14.63 12.07
C ALA A 135 -15.52 13.78 10.82
N ASP A 136 -14.73 13.92 9.75
CA ASP A 136 -14.89 13.17 8.50
C ASP A 136 -14.75 11.65 8.74
N LEU A 137 -13.79 11.24 9.56
CA LEU A 137 -13.61 9.83 9.97
C LEU A 137 -14.82 9.27 10.73
N ASN A 138 -15.47 10.09 11.56
CA ASN A 138 -16.60 9.67 12.38
C ASN A 138 -17.91 9.65 11.58
N GLU A 139 -18.04 10.51 10.57
CA GLU A 139 -19.19 10.52 9.66
C GLU A 139 -19.20 9.29 8.75
N ASP A 140 -18.06 8.96 8.10
CA ASP A 140 -17.96 7.74 7.27
C ASP A 140 -18.23 6.47 8.07
N ARG A 141 -17.81 6.44 9.34
CA ARG A 141 -18.04 5.29 10.23
C ARG A 141 -19.51 5.14 10.67
N ARG A 142 -20.34 6.18 10.52
CA ARG A 142 -21.79 6.12 10.78
C ARG A 142 -22.60 5.79 9.53
N GLY A 143 -22.02 5.93 8.34
CA GLY A 143 -22.65 5.64 7.05
C GLY A 143 -22.45 4.21 6.53
N ALA A 144 -21.53 3.44 7.12
CA ALA A 144 -21.28 2.01 6.85
C ALA A 144 -21.93 1.10 7.90
#